data_AF-A0A4Y6I7B6-F1
#
_entry.id   AF-A0A4Y6I7B6-F1
#
_cell.length_a   1.000
_cell.length_b   1.000
_cell.length_c   1.000
_cell.angle_alpha   90.00
_cell.angle_beta   90.00
_cell.angle_gamma   90.00
#
_symmetry.space_group_name_H-M   'P 1'
#
loop_
_entity.id
_entity.type
_entity.pdbx_description
1 polymer ?
#
loop_
_entity_poly.entity_id
_entity_poly.type
_entity_poly.pdbx_seq_one_letter_code
_entity_poly.pdbx_strand_id
1 'polypeptide(L)'
;MKDSVQEITQTGINEYVQEMVKTAIIKNSNDITRAFRYANDDEWYTTYEDVEFFIKTAKIPKTKVIWCPFDLETSNFVKAFRDYGYKVIYSHILYEQDFYKYEPNEKWDIIVSNPPFRNKHNLLKRLLEFGSNKQWALIFGIQALNSEKFCDELQKFDRVQYIHLKRRMCFTKDHLNYDVKNLQRPSFASMWIANSMFKKDIQVWEGINYKNIEENIKNDKK
;
A
#
# COMPACT_ATOMS: atom_id res chain seq x y z
N MET A 1 5.39 0.96 26.59
CA MET A 1 5.34 -0.45 26.14
C MET A 1 6.68 -0.73 25.53
N LYS A 2 7.35 -1.83 25.91
CA LYS A 2 8.58 -2.24 25.20
C LYS A 2 8.13 -2.67 23.81
N ASP A 3 8.51 -1.93 22.78
CA ASP A 3 8.37 -2.37 21.40
C ASP A 3 9.22 -3.63 21.25
N SER A 4 8.58 -4.80 21.34
CA SER A 4 9.22 -6.06 20.99
C SER A 4 9.48 -6.01 19.49
N VAL A 5 10.74 -5.83 19.11
CA VAL A 5 11.17 -5.91 17.71
C VAL A 5 10.73 -7.29 17.18
N GLN A 6 9.86 -7.29 16.18
CA GLN A 6 9.43 -8.52 15.51
C GLN A 6 10.64 -9.12 14.79
N GLU A 7 10.95 -10.40 15.03
CA GLU A 7 12.09 -11.06 14.38
C GLU A 7 11.72 -11.58 12.99
N ILE A 8 12.52 -11.24 11.98
CA ILE A 8 12.44 -11.86 10.65
C ILE A 8 12.79 -13.35 10.82
N THR A 9 11.96 -14.25 10.33
CA THR A 9 12.18 -15.69 10.51
C THR A 9 12.84 -16.32 9.28
N GLN A 10 13.63 -17.37 9.49
CA GLN A 10 14.22 -18.14 8.39
C GLN A 10 13.13 -18.78 7.52
N THR A 11 12.01 -19.19 8.11
CA THR A 11 10.84 -19.68 7.39
C THR A 11 10.23 -18.59 6.53
N GLY A 12 10.02 -17.38 7.05
CA GLY A 12 9.51 -16.24 6.29
C GLY A 12 10.43 -15.84 5.14
N ILE A 13 11.74 -15.86 5.36
CA ILE A 13 12.75 -15.72 4.29
C ILE A 13 12.60 -16.85 3.26
N ASN A 14 12.49 -18.10 3.69
CA ASN A 14 12.36 -19.24 2.80
C ASN A 14 11.06 -19.18 1.98
N GLU A 15 9.92 -18.84 2.58
CA GLU A 15 8.64 -18.68 1.89
C GLU A 15 8.71 -17.57 0.85
N TYR A 16 9.26 -16.41 1.23
CA TYR A 16 9.50 -15.29 0.32
C TYR A 16 10.40 -15.69 -0.85
N VAL A 17 11.54 -16.34 -0.57
CA VAL A 17 12.47 -16.83 -1.59
C VAL A 17 11.82 -17.89 -2.47
N GLN A 18 11.02 -18.81 -1.92
CA GLN A 18 10.29 -19.82 -2.68
C GLN A 18 9.27 -19.20 -3.62
N GLU A 19 8.56 -18.15 -3.19
CA GLU A 19 7.67 -17.38 -4.06
C GLU A 19 8.44 -16.71 -5.21
N MET A 20 9.60 -16.10 -4.91
CA MET A 20 10.50 -15.51 -5.91
C MET A 20 11.08 -16.55 -6.88
N VAL A 21 11.44 -17.75 -6.40
CA VAL A 21 11.96 -18.85 -7.22
C VAL A 21 10.88 -19.44 -8.12
N LYS A 22 9.68 -19.71 -7.60
CA LYS A 22 8.52 -20.14 -8.43
C LYS A 22 8.22 -19.13 -9.52
N THR A 23 8.25 -17.86 -9.15
CA THR A 23 8.18 -16.72 -10.06
C THR A 23 9.23 -16.77 -11.17
N ALA A 24 10.49 -17.04 -10.82
CA ALA A 24 11.60 -17.08 -11.76
C ALA A 24 11.57 -18.32 -12.69
N ILE A 25 11.18 -19.48 -12.19
CA ILE A 25 11.04 -20.72 -13.00
C ILE A 25 9.97 -20.52 -14.08
N ILE A 26 8.86 -19.87 -13.75
CA ILE A 26 7.78 -19.52 -14.70
C ILE A 26 8.29 -18.54 -15.77
N LYS A 27 9.32 -17.71 -15.48
CA LYS A 27 9.95 -16.85 -16.51
C LYS A 27 10.70 -17.65 -17.57
N ASN A 28 11.43 -18.68 -17.14
CA ASN A 28 12.30 -19.45 -18.03
C ASN A 28 11.55 -20.45 -18.93
N SER A 29 10.28 -20.73 -18.66
CA SER A 29 9.50 -21.71 -19.43
C SER A 29 8.89 -21.18 -20.74
N ASN A 30 9.35 -20.04 -21.28
CA ASN A 30 8.84 -19.38 -22.51
C ASN A 30 7.32 -19.16 -22.59
N ASP A 31 6.59 -19.33 -21.49
CA ASP A 31 5.20 -18.93 -21.33
C ASP A 31 5.18 -17.44 -20.99
N ILE A 32 5.50 -16.60 -22.00
CA ILE A 32 5.69 -15.14 -21.89
C ILE A 32 4.50 -14.51 -21.17
N THR A 33 3.28 -15.00 -21.39
CA THR A 33 2.04 -14.50 -20.78
C THR A 33 1.96 -14.77 -19.27
N ARG A 34 2.59 -15.85 -18.78
CA ARG A 34 2.61 -16.24 -17.37
C ARG A 34 3.87 -15.76 -16.65
N ALA A 35 4.99 -15.68 -17.36
CA ALA A 35 6.24 -15.06 -16.96
C ALA A 35 6.09 -13.56 -16.64
N PHE A 36 5.36 -12.81 -17.48
CA PHE A 36 5.02 -11.41 -17.22
C PHE A 36 4.09 -11.24 -16.01
N ARG A 37 3.22 -12.23 -15.75
CA ARG A 37 2.35 -12.22 -14.56
C ARG A 37 3.10 -12.49 -13.28
N TYR A 38 4.26 -13.15 -13.37
CA TYR A 38 5.01 -13.60 -12.21
C TYR A 38 6.35 -12.89 -11.98
N ALA A 39 6.85 -12.03 -12.87
CA ALA A 39 8.20 -11.49 -12.76
C ALA A 39 8.52 -10.60 -11.53
N ASN A 40 9.44 -11.07 -10.66
CA ASN A 40 10.35 -10.37 -9.72
C ASN A 40 10.37 -8.82 -9.78
N ASP A 41 9.30 -8.17 -9.34
CA ASP A 41 9.14 -6.71 -9.34
C ASP A 41 7.97 -6.26 -8.47
N ASP A 42 7.54 -7.09 -7.51
CA ASP A 42 6.26 -6.87 -6.80
C ASP A 42 6.38 -5.88 -5.63
N GLU A 43 7.59 -5.57 -5.16
CA GLU A 43 7.83 -4.57 -4.11
C GLU A 43 8.34 -3.27 -4.71
N TRP A 44 7.39 -2.40 -5.03
CA TRP A 44 7.65 -0.99 -5.30
C TRP A 44 7.24 -0.20 -4.06
N TYR A 45 8.23 0.33 -3.36
CA TYR A 45 7.99 1.12 -2.16
C TYR A 45 7.39 2.48 -2.53
N THR A 46 6.38 2.87 -1.76
CA THR A 46 5.85 4.24 -1.80
C THR A 46 6.85 5.18 -1.14
N THR A 47 7.04 6.35 -1.72
CA THR A 47 7.94 7.37 -1.16
C THR A 47 7.38 7.92 0.15
N TYR A 48 8.25 8.35 1.07
CA TYR A 48 7.84 9.03 2.29
C TYR A 48 6.98 10.26 1.98
N GLU A 49 7.34 11.02 0.95
CA GLU A 49 6.63 12.23 0.51
C GLU A 49 5.17 11.95 0.12
N ASP A 50 4.90 10.84 -0.56
CA ASP A 50 3.53 10.46 -0.92
C ASP A 50 2.71 10.03 0.31
N VAL A 51 3.32 9.28 1.23
CA VAL A 51 2.64 8.87 2.47
C VAL A 51 2.35 10.09 3.33
N GLU A 52 3.33 10.99 3.47
CA GLU A 52 3.16 12.26 4.18
C GLU A 52 2.02 13.09 3.57
N PHE A 53 1.99 13.23 2.25
CA PHE A 53 0.92 13.92 1.54
C PHE A 53 -0.45 13.29 1.81
N PHE A 54 -0.54 11.96 1.79
CA PHE A 54 -1.75 11.24 2.14
C PHE A 54 -2.16 11.55 3.59
N ILE A 55 -1.25 11.49 4.55
CA ILE A 55 -1.53 11.77 5.97
C ILE A 55 -2.13 13.17 6.16
N LYS A 56 -1.49 14.19 5.57
CA LYS A 56 -1.91 15.59 5.66
C LYS A 56 -3.29 15.82 5.03
N THR A 57 -3.54 15.16 3.90
CA THR A 57 -4.76 15.36 3.11
C THR A 57 -5.94 14.56 3.66
N ALA A 58 -5.71 13.31 4.06
CA ALA A 58 -6.74 12.38 4.53
C ALA A 58 -7.29 12.75 5.91
N LYS A 59 -6.49 13.44 6.74
CA LYS A 59 -6.89 13.95 8.06
C LYS A 59 -7.52 12.87 8.96
N ILE A 60 -6.92 11.69 8.99
CA ILE A 60 -7.37 10.57 9.84
C ILE A 60 -7.29 11.01 11.32
N PRO A 61 -8.32 10.75 12.15
CA PRO A 61 -8.25 11.08 13.57
C PRO A 61 -7.11 10.34 14.28
N LYS A 62 -6.35 11.05 15.14
CA LYS A 62 -5.23 10.47 15.91
C LYS A 62 -5.64 9.39 16.92
N THR A 63 -6.93 9.29 17.21
CA THR A 63 -7.50 8.24 18.06
C THR A 63 -7.57 6.87 17.36
N LYS A 64 -7.46 6.84 16.02
CA LYS A 64 -7.48 5.61 15.23
C LYS A 64 -6.14 4.89 15.27
N VAL A 65 -6.18 3.56 15.42
CA VAL A 65 -5.03 2.68 15.24
C VAL A 65 -4.97 2.21 13.79
N ILE A 66 -3.84 2.47 13.13
CA ILE A 66 -3.60 2.16 11.72
C ILE A 66 -2.87 0.83 11.61
N TRP A 67 -3.38 -0.07 10.79
CA TRP A 67 -2.69 -1.30 10.41
C TRP A 67 -2.11 -1.16 8.99
N CYS A 68 -0.80 -1.39 8.88
CA CYS A 68 -0.02 -1.41 7.66
C CYS A 68 0.37 -2.87 7.34
N PRO A 69 -0.48 -3.65 6.66
CA PRO A 69 -0.37 -5.11 6.60
C PRO A 69 0.70 -5.66 5.65
N PHE A 70 1.35 -4.80 4.86
CA PHE A 70 2.34 -5.18 3.84
C PHE A 70 3.69 -4.50 4.11
N ASP A 71 3.94 -4.12 5.35
CA ASP A 71 5.01 -3.21 5.72
C ASP A 71 5.93 -3.80 6.79
N LEU A 72 7.23 -3.68 6.53
CA LEU A 72 8.24 -3.79 7.57
C LEU A 72 8.22 -2.55 8.47
N GLU A 73 8.77 -2.68 9.68
CA GLU A 73 8.94 -1.56 10.60
C GLU A 73 9.66 -0.36 9.96
N THR A 74 10.60 -0.64 9.06
CA THR A 74 11.42 0.37 8.38
C THR A 74 10.71 1.03 7.19
N SER A 75 9.49 0.61 6.83
CA SER A 75 8.79 1.14 5.67
C SER A 75 8.42 2.62 5.84
N ASN A 76 8.28 3.31 4.71
CA ASN A 76 7.86 4.71 4.70
C ASN A 76 6.44 4.91 5.25
N PHE A 77 5.55 3.90 5.12
CA PHE A 77 4.23 3.94 5.74
C PHE A 77 4.33 3.99 7.26
N VAL A 78 5.08 3.05 7.85
CA VAL A 78 5.22 2.93 9.30
C VAL A 78 5.93 4.15 9.87
N LYS A 79 7.05 4.57 9.26
CA LYS A 79 7.80 5.77 9.66
C LYS A 79 6.94 7.02 9.63
N ALA A 80 6.34 7.35 8.48
CA ALA A 80 5.56 8.57 8.33
C ALA A 80 4.35 8.62 9.28
N PHE A 81 3.60 7.51 9.45
CA PHE A 81 2.48 7.51 10.39
C PHE A 81 2.96 7.70 11.84
N ARG A 82 4.07 7.09 12.25
CA ARG A 82 4.65 7.29 13.59
C ARG A 82 5.16 8.73 13.79
N ASP A 83 5.84 9.30 12.81
CA ASP A 83 6.33 10.69 12.86
C ASP A 83 5.19 11.70 12.99
N TYR A 84 4.03 11.38 12.42
CA TYR A 84 2.81 12.16 12.58
C TYR A 84 1.99 11.78 13.83
N GLY A 85 2.51 10.96 14.74
CA GLY A 85 1.92 10.65 16.04
C GLY A 85 0.72 9.69 16.01
N TYR A 86 0.59 8.84 14.99
CA TYR A 86 -0.40 7.77 14.99
C TYR A 86 0.11 6.53 15.73
N LYS A 87 -0.83 5.75 16.25
CA LYS A 87 -0.56 4.36 16.65
C LYS A 87 -0.58 3.48 15.41
N VAL A 88 0.51 2.74 15.19
CA VAL A 88 0.71 1.93 14.00
C VAL A 88 1.03 0.50 14.38
N ILE A 89 0.28 -0.43 13.82
CA ILE A 89 0.59 -1.85 13.78
C ILE A 89 1.10 -2.16 12.38
N TYR A 90 2.20 -2.89 12.27
CA TYR A 90 2.77 -3.31 11.00
C TYR A 90 2.86 -4.83 10.97
N SER A 91 2.75 -5.40 9.77
CA SER A 91 2.95 -6.82 9.54
C SER A 91 3.53 -7.07 8.16
N HIS A 92 4.26 -8.17 8.02
CA HIS A 92 4.88 -8.55 6.76
C HIS A 92 5.03 -10.07 6.67
N ILE A 93 5.05 -10.60 5.44
CA ILE A 93 5.28 -12.04 5.22
C ILE A 93 6.63 -12.51 5.76
N LEU A 94 7.62 -11.62 5.83
CA LEU A 94 8.94 -11.91 6.44
C LEU A 94 8.86 -12.18 7.95
N TYR A 95 7.78 -11.77 8.60
CA TYR A 95 7.47 -12.08 9.99
C TYR A 95 6.49 -13.25 10.13
N GLU A 96 6.25 -14.03 9.06
CA GLU A 96 5.18 -15.06 8.98
C GLU A 96 3.76 -14.49 9.15
N GLN A 97 3.61 -13.17 8.95
CA GLN A 97 2.34 -12.47 9.11
C GLN A 97 1.72 -12.18 7.74
N ASP A 98 1.43 -13.26 7.00
CA ASP A 98 0.74 -13.19 5.71
C ASP A 98 -0.66 -12.58 5.90
N PHE A 99 -0.92 -11.43 5.27
CA PHE A 99 -2.21 -10.71 5.35
C PHE A 99 -3.44 -11.60 5.08
N TYR A 100 -3.31 -12.64 4.24
CA TYR A 100 -4.40 -13.54 3.91
C TYR A 100 -4.77 -14.51 5.05
N LYS A 101 -3.92 -14.64 6.08
CA LYS A 101 -4.09 -15.59 7.20
C LYS A 101 -3.92 -14.94 8.56
N TYR A 102 -3.19 -13.84 8.62
CA TYR A 102 -2.86 -13.12 9.82
C TYR A 102 -3.86 -11.98 10.06
N GLU A 103 -4.13 -11.75 11.34
CA GLU A 103 -4.77 -10.55 11.85
C GLU A 103 -4.09 -10.20 13.18
N PRO A 104 -3.74 -8.93 13.44
CA PRO A 104 -3.16 -8.53 14.72
C PRO A 104 -4.12 -8.83 15.88
N ASN A 105 -3.57 -9.35 16.98
CA ASN A 105 -4.32 -9.52 18.24
C ASN A 105 -4.69 -8.17 18.87
N GLU A 106 -3.92 -7.13 18.58
CA GLU A 106 -4.19 -5.76 19.02
C GLU A 106 -5.35 -5.15 18.25
N LYS A 107 -6.19 -4.37 18.94
CA LYS A 107 -7.30 -3.66 18.29
C LYS A 107 -6.78 -2.63 17.30
N TRP A 108 -7.23 -2.74 16.06
CA TRP A 108 -6.98 -1.80 14.96
C TRP A 108 -8.28 -1.25 14.39
N ASP A 109 -8.23 -0.05 13.79
CA ASP A 109 -9.43 0.63 13.29
C ASP A 109 -9.49 0.77 11.76
N ILE A 110 -8.33 0.91 11.12
CA ILE A 110 -8.21 1.24 9.71
C ILE A 110 -6.98 0.58 9.10
N ILE A 111 -7.10 0.11 7.85
CA ILE A 111 -5.97 -0.37 7.05
C ILE A 111 -5.48 0.72 6.11
N VAL A 112 -4.18 1.03 6.10
CA VAL A 112 -3.58 1.94 5.11
C VAL A 112 -2.22 1.42 4.67
N SER A 113 -2.05 1.15 3.37
CA SER A 113 -0.83 0.55 2.83
C SER A 113 -0.76 0.59 1.29
N ASN A 114 0.40 0.25 0.73
CA ASN A 114 0.54 -0.16 -0.68
C ASN A 114 0.53 -1.69 -0.78
N PRO A 115 -0.51 -2.33 -1.33
CA PRO A 115 -0.55 -3.78 -1.46
C PRO A 115 0.38 -4.28 -2.58
N PRO A 116 0.80 -5.56 -2.55
CA PRO A 116 1.50 -6.18 -3.66
C PRO A 116 0.64 -6.17 -4.94
N PHE A 117 1.28 -6.13 -6.11
CA PHE A 117 0.58 -5.90 -7.39
C PHE A 117 -0.37 -7.02 -7.83
N ARG A 118 -0.27 -8.22 -7.25
CA ARG A 118 -1.00 -9.42 -7.67
C ARG A 118 -2.21 -9.71 -6.81
N ASN A 119 -3.09 -10.58 -7.30
CA ASN A 119 -4.21 -11.13 -6.55
C ASN A 119 -5.12 -10.09 -5.87
N LYS A 120 -5.29 -8.92 -6.49
CA LYS A 120 -6.07 -7.79 -5.96
C LYS A 120 -7.51 -8.14 -5.57
N HIS A 121 -8.17 -9.04 -6.31
CA HIS A 121 -9.52 -9.50 -5.96
C HIS A 121 -9.53 -10.37 -4.69
N ASN A 122 -8.52 -11.22 -4.47
CA ASN A 122 -8.39 -11.96 -3.20
C ASN A 122 -8.08 -11.03 -2.04
N LEU A 123 -7.32 -9.95 -2.29
CA LEU A 123 -7.11 -8.91 -1.29
C LEU A 123 -8.43 -8.27 -0.87
N LEU A 124 -9.30 -7.92 -1.83
CA LEU A 124 -10.62 -7.36 -1.53
C LEU A 124 -11.50 -8.37 -0.76
N LYS A 125 -11.47 -9.65 -1.12
CA LYS A 125 -12.15 -10.72 -0.35
C LYS A 125 -11.68 -10.77 1.09
N ARG A 126 -10.37 -10.75 1.33
CA ARG A 126 -9.79 -10.73 2.68
C ARG A 126 -10.22 -9.47 3.44
N LEU A 127 -10.28 -8.31 2.79
CA LEU A 127 -10.79 -7.09 3.42
C LEU A 127 -12.27 -7.22 3.82
N LEU A 128 -13.12 -7.87 3.02
CA LEU A 128 -14.53 -8.09 3.33
C LEU A 128 -14.74 -8.99 4.55
N GLU A 129 -13.80 -9.90 4.85
CA GLU A 129 -13.84 -10.73 6.07
C GLU A 129 -13.77 -9.88 7.34
N PHE A 130 -13.16 -8.69 7.28
CA PHE A 130 -13.15 -7.72 8.40
C PHE A 130 -14.42 -6.85 8.47
N GLY A 131 -15.35 -7.02 7.53
CA GLY A 131 -16.62 -6.30 7.43
C GLY A 131 -16.71 -5.33 6.23
N SER A 132 -17.90 -5.25 5.61
CA SER A 132 -18.16 -4.39 4.44
C SER A 132 -18.04 -2.89 4.74
N ASN A 133 -18.15 -2.48 6.01
CA ASN A 133 -17.97 -1.11 6.48
C ASN A 133 -16.56 -0.84 7.04
N LYS A 134 -15.66 -1.82 7.04
CA LYS A 134 -14.31 -1.64 7.58
C LYS A 134 -13.57 -0.57 6.80
N GLN A 135 -13.00 0.40 7.50
CA GLN A 135 -12.26 1.49 6.88
C GLN A 135 -10.92 0.99 6.36
N TRP A 136 -10.61 1.33 5.11
CA TRP A 136 -9.31 1.08 4.50
C TRP A 136 -9.03 2.11 3.41
N ALA A 137 -7.74 2.37 3.15
CA ALA A 137 -7.26 3.10 1.97
C ALA A 137 -6.02 2.40 1.42
N LEU A 138 -6.08 1.95 0.18
CA LEU A 138 -5.00 1.21 -0.46
C LEU A 138 -4.68 1.80 -1.84
N ILE A 139 -3.41 1.71 -2.21
CA ILE A 139 -2.95 2.16 -3.52
C ILE A 139 -3.23 1.08 -4.57
N PHE A 140 -3.82 1.47 -5.68
CA PHE A 140 -3.98 0.61 -6.85
C PHE A 140 -3.58 1.35 -8.12
N GLY A 141 -2.96 0.64 -9.06
CA GLY A 141 -2.83 1.13 -10.44
C GLY A 141 -4.21 1.24 -11.09
N ILE A 142 -4.44 2.28 -11.90
CA ILE A 142 -5.74 2.53 -12.54
C ILE A 142 -6.28 1.34 -13.35
N GLN A 143 -5.36 0.55 -13.89
CA GLN A 143 -5.65 -0.68 -14.64
C GLN A 143 -6.39 -1.75 -13.81
N ALA A 144 -6.40 -1.67 -12.47
CA ALA A 144 -7.18 -2.57 -11.62
C ALA A 144 -8.68 -2.55 -11.95
N LEU A 145 -9.20 -1.38 -12.35
CA LEU A 145 -10.61 -1.18 -12.69
C LEU A 145 -11.03 -1.84 -14.01
N ASN A 146 -10.06 -2.32 -14.82
CA ASN A 146 -10.35 -3.08 -16.03
C ASN A 146 -10.64 -4.57 -15.75
N SER A 147 -10.53 -5.01 -14.48
CA SER A 147 -10.80 -6.38 -14.08
C SER A 147 -12.21 -6.52 -13.51
N GLU A 148 -13.06 -7.29 -14.19
CA GLU A 148 -14.42 -7.63 -13.72
C GLU A 148 -14.41 -8.18 -12.29
N LYS A 149 -13.58 -9.20 -12.01
CA LYS A 149 -13.45 -9.78 -10.66
C LYS A 149 -13.04 -8.77 -9.60
N PHE A 150 -12.21 -7.78 -9.93
CA PHE A 150 -11.84 -6.75 -8.97
C PHE A 150 -13.05 -5.85 -8.67
N CYS A 151 -13.78 -5.43 -9.70
CA CYS A 151 -14.98 -4.62 -9.57
C CYS A 151 -16.12 -5.37 -8.83
N ASP A 152 -16.28 -6.67 -9.07
CA ASP A 152 -17.27 -7.52 -8.40
C ASP A 152 -17.05 -7.63 -6.89
N GLU A 153 -15.80 -7.67 -6.44
CA GLU A 153 -15.49 -7.65 -5.01
C GLU A 153 -15.61 -6.25 -4.44
N LEU A 154 -15.25 -5.22 -5.22
CA LEU A 154 -15.29 -3.83 -4.80
C LEU A 154 -16.71 -3.35 -4.50
N GLN A 155 -17.70 -3.75 -5.32
CA GLN A 155 -19.11 -3.39 -5.12
C GLN A 155 -19.75 -4.00 -3.84
N LYS A 156 -19.08 -4.93 -3.16
CA LYS A 156 -19.58 -5.56 -1.92
C LYS A 156 -19.30 -4.73 -0.67
N PHE A 157 -18.48 -3.68 -0.78
CA PHE A 157 -18.25 -2.73 0.32
C PHE A 157 -19.35 -1.68 0.37
N ASP A 158 -19.65 -1.19 1.58
CA ASP A 158 -20.75 -0.26 1.81
C ASP A 158 -20.54 1.09 1.09
N ARG A 159 -19.29 1.57 1.01
CA ARG A 159 -19.00 2.88 0.43
C ARG A 159 -17.57 2.99 -0.10
N VAL A 160 -17.37 2.50 -1.31
CA VAL A 160 -16.10 2.64 -2.04
C VAL A 160 -15.88 4.08 -2.50
N GLN A 161 -14.64 4.55 -2.38
CA GLN A 161 -14.24 5.91 -2.68
C GLN A 161 -12.95 5.91 -3.50
N TYR A 162 -12.89 6.78 -4.50
CA TYR A 162 -11.79 6.92 -5.44
C TYR A 162 -11.10 8.27 -5.28
N ILE A 163 -9.79 8.24 -5.19
CA ILE A 163 -8.97 9.43 -5.07
C ILE A 163 -7.90 9.38 -6.17
N HIS A 164 -8.15 10.16 -7.22
CA HIS A 164 -7.19 10.35 -8.28
C HIS A 164 -6.15 11.41 -7.88
N LEU A 165 -4.91 11.22 -8.32
CA LEU A 165 -3.83 12.18 -8.09
C LEU A 165 -3.47 12.85 -9.40
N LYS A 166 -3.63 14.19 -9.45
CA LYS A 166 -3.27 15.01 -10.62
C LYS A 166 -1.80 14.83 -10.98
N ARG A 167 -0.92 14.84 -9.97
CA ARG A 167 0.49 14.43 -10.10
C ARG A 167 0.61 12.97 -9.71
N ARG A 168 1.07 12.14 -10.66
CA ARG A 168 1.18 10.69 -10.47
C ARG A 168 2.24 10.36 -9.43
N MET A 169 1.94 9.40 -8.57
CA MET A 169 2.90 8.81 -7.63
C MET A 169 4.07 8.19 -8.39
N CYS A 170 5.25 8.31 -7.80
CA CYS A 170 6.44 7.57 -8.19
C CYS A 170 6.74 6.53 -7.11
N PHE A 171 7.47 5.50 -7.49
CA PHE A 171 7.83 4.41 -6.59
C PHE A 171 9.32 4.13 -6.69
N THR A 172 9.89 3.52 -5.66
CA THR A 172 11.31 3.16 -5.60
C THR A 172 11.51 1.70 -5.22
N LYS A 173 12.63 1.13 -5.64
CA LYS A 173 13.10 -0.19 -5.18
C LYS A 173 14.01 -0.12 -3.96
N ASP A 174 14.53 1.06 -3.64
CA ASP A 174 15.31 1.34 -2.44
C ASP A 174 14.61 2.44 -1.66
N HIS A 175 13.89 2.10 -0.60
CA HIS A 175 13.18 3.09 0.22
C HIS A 175 14.09 3.81 1.22
N LEU A 176 15.35 3.38 1.37
CA LEU A 176 16.30 3.97 2.31
C LEU A 176 17.19 5.03 1.65
N ASN A 177 17.54 4.86 0.37
CA ASN A 177 18.53 5.72 -0.32
C ASN A 177 18.07 6.28 -1.68
N TYR A 178 16.77 6.40 -1.93
CA TYR A 178 16.29 6.91 -3.21
C TYR A 178 16.49 8.43 -3.41
N ASP A 179 16.81 8.81 -4.64
CA ASP A 179 16.79 10.21 -5.06
C ASP A 179 15.38 10.62 -5.48
N VAL A 180 14.70 11.33 -4.59
CA VAL A 180 13.33 11.85 -4.76
C VAL A 180 13.16 12.65 -6.06
N LYS A 181 14.19 13.38 -6.50
CA LYS A 181 14.11 14.26 -7.68
C LYS A 181 14.20 13.48 -9.00
N ASN A 182 14.78 12.28 -8.96
CA ASN A 182 15.11 11.47 -10.14
C ASN A 182 14.37 10.12 -10.16
N LEU A 183 13.20 10.04 -9.51
CA LEU A 183 12.38 8.83 -9.51
C LEU A 183 11.81 8.48 -10.89
N GLN A 184 11.83 7.19 -11.21
CA GLN A 184 11.20 6.68 -12.41
C GLN A 184 9.68 6.76 -12.27
N ARG A 185 9.04 7.34 -13.29
CA ARG A 185 7.58 7.41 -13.34
C ARG A 185 7.03 6.09 -13.89
N PRO A 186 6.02 5.49 -13.23
CA PRO A 186 5.35 4.32 -13.80
C PRO A 186 4.70 4.67 -15.14
N SER A 187 4.38 3.68 -15.98
CA SER A 187 3.69 3.93 -17.26
C SER A 187 2.25 4.39 -17.06
N PHE A 188 1.57 3.82 -16.08
CA PHE A 188 0.18 4.15 -15.73
C PHE A 188 0.10 4.92 -14.42
N ALA A 189 -0.99 5.66 -14.22
CA ALA A 189 -1.26 6.33 -12.95
C ALA A 189 -1.68 5.34 -11.86
N SER A 190 -1.33 5.65 -10.63
CA SER A 190 -1.88 5.03 -9.43
C SER A 190 -2.93 5.94 -8.80
N MET A 191 -3.83 5.36 -8.03
CA MET A 191 -4.86 6.05 -7.27
C MET A 191 -4.96 5.43 -5.87
N TRP A 192 -5.53 6.17 -4.94
CA TRP A 192 -6.05 5.55 -3.72
C TRP A 192 -7.48 5.11 -3.96
N ILE A 193 -7.79 3.90 -3.53
CA ILE A 193 -9.16 3.43 -3.34
C ILE A 193 -9.35 3.26 -1.85
N ALA A 194 -10.49 3.71 -1.34
CA ALA A 194 -10.82 3.64 0.07
C ALA A 194 -12.24 3.15 0.31
N ASN A 195 -12.55 2.76 1.54
CA ASN A 195 -13.90 2.44 1.98
C ASN A 195 -14.27 3.27 3.21
N SER A 196 -15.38 4.00 3.13
CA SER A 196 -16.00 4.71 4.27
C SER A 196 -15.06 5.66 5.03
N MET A 197 -14.12 6.34 4.35
CA MET A 197 -13.14 7.23 4.97
C MET A 197 -13.43 8.72 4.79
N PHE A 198 -13.97 9.10 3.64
CA PHE A 198 -14.04 10.49 3.20
C PHE A 198 -15.49 10.97 3.04
N LYS A 199 -15.67 12.30 2.99
CA LYS A 199 -17.00 12.89 2.75
C LYS A 199 -17.47 12.70 1.30
N LYS A 200 -16.54 12.71 0.33
CA LYS A 200 -16.82 12.57 -1.11
C LYS A 200 -16.35 11.22 -1.62
N ASP A 201 -17.10 10.64 -2.55
CA ASP A 201 -16.78 9.32 -3.12
C ASP A 201 -15.80 9.41 -4.28
N ILE A 202 -15.75 10.53 -5.00
CA ILE A 202 -14.78 10.77 -6.07
C ILE A 202 -14.06 12.08 -5.78
N GLN A 203 -12.73 12.03 -5.77
CA GLN A 203 -11.86 13.15 -5.43
C GLN A 203 -10.66 13.21 -6.38
N VAL A 204 -10.17 14.42 -6.61
CA VAL A 204 -8.89 14.65 -7.29
C VAL A 204 -8.02 15.48 -6.34
N TRP A 205 -6.89 14.92 -5.92
CA TRP A 205 -5.90 15.62 -5.11
C TRP A 205 -4.69 16.02 -5.96
N GLU A 206 -3.95 17.05 -5.52
CA GLU A 206 -2.84 17.60 -6.30
C GLU A 206 -1.68 16.60 -6.47
N GLY A 207 -1.39 15.78 -5.45
CA GLY A 207 -0.23 14.88 -5.42
C GLY A 207 1.10 15.62 -5.25
N ILE A 208 2.20 14.86 -5.15
CA ILE A 208 3.53 15.43 -4.89
C ILE A 208 4.17 16.04 -6.15
N ASN A 209 4.74 17.24 -6.00
CA ASN A 209 5.67 17.80 -6.97
C ASN A 209 7.11 17.37 -6.66
N TYR A 210 7.55 16.21 -7.18
CA TYR A 210 8.92 15.72 -6.94
C TYR A 210 10.03 16.65 -7.48
N LYS A 211 9.73 17.49 -8.48
CA LYS A 211 10.69 18.46 -9.03
C LYS A 211 10.85 19.70 -8.14
N ASN A 212 9.86 20.00 -7.30
CA ASN A 212 9.88 21.13 -6.40
C ASN A 212 9.21 20.78 -5.07
N ILE A 213 9.93 20.03 -4.24
CA ILE A 213 9.43 19.55 -2.95
C ILE A 213 9.15 20.72 -2.00
N GLU A 214 9.93 21.80 -2.08
CA GLU A 214 9.78 23.00 -1.25
C GLU A 214 8.45 23.72 -1.48
N GLU A 215 7.91 23.69 -2.71
CA GLU A 215 6.57 24.20 -3.00
C GLU A 215 5.47 23.43 -2.26
N ASN A 216 5.65 22.11 -2.06
CA ASN A 216 4.66 21.30 -1.35
C ASN A 216 4.56 21.76 0.13
N ILE A 217 5.69 22.10 0.75
CA ILE A 217 5.77 22.59 2.14
C ILE A 217 5.10 23.97 2.30
N LYS A 218 5.16 24.83 1.28
CA LYS A 218 4.56 26.18 1.32
C LYS A 218 3.04 26.15 1.24
N ASN A 219 2.46 25.18 0.53
CA ASN A 219 1.01 25.03 0.41
C ASN A 219 0.38 24.47 1.70
N ASP A 220 1.15 23.78 2.55
CA ASP A 220 0.68 23.26 3.85
C ASP A 220 0.54 24.36 4.93
N LYS A 221 1.09 25.57 4.70
CA LYS A 221 1.04 26.70 5.65
C LYS A 221 -0.06 27.73 5.34
N LYS A 222 -0.93 27.47 4.37
CA LYS A 222 -2.09 28.30 4.01
C LYS A 222 -3.39 27.61 4.43
#